data_AF-A0A351G826-F1
#
_entry.id   AF-A0A351G826-F1
#
_cell.length_a   1.000
_cell.length_b   1.000
_cell.length_c   1.000
_cell.angle_alpha   90.00
_cell.angle_beta   90.00
_cell.angle_gamma   90.00
#
_symmetry.space_group_name_H-M   'P 1'
#
loop_
_entity.id
_entity.type
_entity.pdbx_description
1 polymer ?
#
loop_
_entity_poly.entity_id
_entity_poly.type
_entity_poly.pdbx_seq_one_letter_code
_entity_poly.pdbx_strand_id
1 'polypeptide(L)' 'MGKTSRTFSYPEAQKFVLENFGKFSEELAEFANTAYVKNWIDVGPREGKGAGAFCMGIPGVKESRILLNFESSLDWV' A
#
# COMPACT_ATOMS: atom_id res chain seq x y z
N MET A 1 -19.87 -4.99 14.27
CA MET A 1 -18.76 -4.98 13.29
C MET A 1 -17.80 -6.10 13.65
N GLY A 2 -17.40 -6.93 12.68
CA GLY A 2 -16.53 -8.07 12.94
C GLY A 2 -15.14 -7.60 13.36
N LYS A 3 -14.71 -7.96 14.58
CA LYS A 3 -13.33 -7.73 15.02
C LYS A 3 -12.48 -8.88 14.49
N THR A 4 -11.72 -8.61 13.44
CA THR A 4 -10.69 -9.54 12.97
C THR A 4 -9.47 -9.38 13.87
N SER A 5 -9.04 -10.45 14.54
CA SER A 5 -7.86 -10.46 15.44
C SER A 5 -6.54 -10.65 14.69
N ARG A 6 -6.60 -10.89 13.38
CA ARG A 6 -5.42 -11.09 12.54
C ARG A 6 -4.70 -9.77 12.34
N THR A 7 -3.40 -9.79 12.63
CA THR A 7 -2.49 -8.72 12.27
C THR A 7 -1.75 -9.04 10.98
N PHE A 8 -1.28 -8.00 10.29
CA PHE A 8 -0.46 -8.10 9.10
C PHE A 8 0.86 -7.37 9.31
N SER A 9 1.98 -8.03 9.04
CA SER A 9 3.22 -7.32 8.74
C SER A 9 3.09 -6.63 7.37
N TYR A 10 3.89 -5.57 7.14
CA TYR A 10 3.86 -4.88 5.86
C TYR A 10 4.16 -5.80 4.65
N PRO A 11 5.13 -6.73 4.72
CA PRO A 11 5.34 -7.71 3.63
C PRO A 11 4.14 -8.65 3.42
N GLU A 12 3.44 -9.06 4.48
CA GLU A 12 2.23 -9.86 4.34
C GLU A 12 1.09 -9.07 3.70
N ALA A 13 0.93 -7.80 4.06
CA ALA A 13 -0.04 -6.90 3.44
C ALA A 13 0.27 -6.70 1.94
N GLN A 14 1.54 -6.44 1.59
CA GLN A 14 1.99 -6.35 0.20
C GLN A 14 1.64 -7.64 -0.57
N LYS A 15 1.99 -8.82 -0.02
CA LYS A 15 1.67 -10.10 -0.64
C LYS A 15 0.17 -10.28 -0.83
N PHE A 16 -0.61 -9.95 0.19
CA PHE A 16 -2.07 -10.05 0.16
C PHE A 16 -2.68 -9.17 -0.95
N VAL A 17 -2.22 -7.93 -1.08
CA VAL A 17 -2.68 -7.01 -2.14
C VAL A 17 -2.33 -7.57 -3.52
N LEU A 18 -1.07 -7.97 -3.75
CA LEU A 18 -0.61 -8.47 -5.05
C LEU A 18 -1.32 -9.77 -5.46
N GLU A 19 -1.53 -10.70 -4.54
CA GLU A 19 -2.25 -11.95 -4.81
C GLU A 19 -3.71 -11.69 -5.21
N ASN A 20 -4.41 -10.79 -4.53
CA ASN A 20 -5.82 -10.52 -4.82
C ASN A 20 -6.00 -9.63 -6.06
N PHE A 21 -5.09 -8.68 -6.29
CA PHE A 21 -5.07 -7.92 -7.54
C PHE A 21 -4.79 -8.86 -8.72
N GLY A 22 -3.85 -9.79 -8.61
CA GLY A 22 -3.52 -10.72 -9.69
C GLY A 22 -4.65 -11.69 -10.05
N LYS A 23 -5.48 -12.08 -9.08
CA LYS A 23 -6.72 -12.84 -9.36
C LYS A 23 -7.73 -12.06 -10.20
N PHE A 24 -7.70 -10.74 -10.12
CA PHE A 24 -8.58 -9.85 -10.87
C PHE A 24 -7.98 -9.42 -12.22
N SER A 25 -6.73 -8.96 -12.20
CA SER A 25 -5.97 -8.52 -13.36
C SER A 25 -4.47 -8.59 -13.07
N GLU A 26 -3.73 -9.28 -13.94
CA GLU A 26 -2.27 -9.36 -13.88
C GLU A 26 -1.61 -7.97 -14.03
N GLU A 27 -2.10 -7.15 -14.98
CA GLU A 27 -1.61 -5.78 -15.20
C GLU A 27 -1.75 -4.91 -13.93
N LEU A 28 -2.85 -5.07 -13.20
CA LEU A 28 -3.07 -4.33 -11.94
C LEU A 28 -2.07 -4.77 -10.85
N ALA A 29 -1.79 -6.07 -10.75
CA ALA A 29 -0.82 -6.59 -9.81
C ALA A 29 0.60 -6.10 -10.14
N GLU A 30 0.99 -6.10 -11.42
CA GLU A 30 2.28 -5.57 -11.88
C GLU A 30 2.43 -4.07 -11.60
N PHE A 31 1.36 -3.30 -11.85
CA PHE A 31 1.35 -1.88 -11.53
C PHE A 31 1.50 -1.63 -10.03
N ALA A 32 0.77 -2.36 -9.18
CA ALA A 32 0.93 -2.27 -7.74
C ALA A 32 2.34 -2.70 -7.29
N ASN A 33 2.88 -3.78 -7.85
CA ASN A 33 4.23 -4.26 -7.55
C ASN A 33 5.30 -3.21 -7.88
N THR A 34 5.10 -2.47 -8.97
CA THR A 34 5.98 -1.35 -9.35
C THR A 34 6.05 -0.29 -8.24
N ALA A 35 4.93 0.04 -7.60
CA ALA A 35 4.92 1.00 -6.49
C ALA A 35 5.76 0.53 -5.29
N TYR A 36 5.72 -0.76 -4.96
CA TYR A 36 6.55 -1.33 -3.90
C TYR A 36 8.04 -1.34 -4.29
N VAL A 37 8.38 -1.88 -5.47
CA VAL A 37 9.78 -2.04 -5.91
C VAL A 37 10.48 -0.70 -6.14
N LYS A 38 9.77 0.30 -6.66
CA LYS A 38 10.32 1.65 -6.90
C LYS A 38 10.25 2.58 -5.70
N ASN A 39 9.88 2.09 -4.51
CA ASN A 39 9.75 2.91 -3.30
C ASN A 39 8.81 4.12 -3.47
N TRP A 40 7.67 3.93 -4.12
CA TRP A 40 6.66 5.00 -4.27
C TRP A 40 5.84 5.21 -2.99
N ILE A 41 5.94 4.30 -2.03
CA ILE A 41 5.10 4.26 -0.82
C ILE A 41 5.92 4.70 0.39
N ASP A 42 5.50 5.78 1.05
CA ASP A 42 5.99 6.16 2.37
C ASP A 42 5.10 5.50 3.43
N VAL A 43 5.60 4.41 4.03
CA VAL A 43 4.79 3.38 4.70
C VAL A 43 4.41 3.70 6.14
N GLY A 44 5.38 4.02 6.99
CA GLY A 44 5.18 4.02 8.44
C GLY A 44 4.90 5.41 9.01
N PRO A 45 4.21 5.50 10.17
CA PRO A 45 4.09 6.75 10.90
C PRO A 45 5.45 7.25 11.37
N ARG A 46 5.64 8.57 11.31
CA ARG A 46 6.87 9.26 11.75
C ARG A 46 6.51 10.60 12.36
N GLU A 47 7.34 11.09 13.28
CA GLU A 47 7.15 12.42 13.86
C GLU A 47 7.07 13.48 12.75
N GLY A 48 6.05 14.34 12.80
CA GLY A 48 5.80 15.37 11.78
C GLY A 48 5.14 14.88 10.49
N LYS A 49 4.90 13.56 10.32
CA LYS A 49 4.18 13.03 9.15
C LYS A 49 2.67 13.21 9.31
N GLY A 50 2.01 13.66 8.24
CA GLY A 50 0.55 13.80 8.20
C GLY A 50 -0.17 12.47 8.39
N ALA A 51 -1.29 12.47 9.10
CA ALA A 51 -2.11 11.28 9.36
C ALA A 51 -2.89 10.81 8.12
N GLY A 52 -3.35 9.56 8.16
CA GLY A 52 -4.18 8.96 7.11
C GLY A 52 -3.38 8.37 5.94
N ALA A 53 -4.02 8.31 4.78
CA ALA A 53 -3.43 7.81 3.54
C ALA A 53 -3.81 8.71 2.35
N PHE A 54 -2.90 8.84 1.39
CA PHE A 54 -3.08 9.70 0.22
C PHE A 54 -2.31 9.18 -0.99
N CYS A 55 -2.82 9.44 -2.20
CA CYS A 55 -2.16 9.12 -3.45
C CYS A 55 -2.15 10.34 -4.39
N MET A 56 -1.02 10.61 -5.01
CA MET A 56 -0.85 11.69 -5.99
C MET A 56 -0.02 11.21 -7.18
N GLY A 57 -0.46 11.58 -8.39
CA GLY A 57 0.34 11.43 -9.59
C GLY A 57 1.40 12.53 -9.72
N ILE A 58 2.56 12.19 -10.26
CA ILE A 58 3.63 13.11 -10.65
C ILE A 58 3.68 13.16 -12.19
N PRO A 59 3.08 14.17 -12.84
CA PRO A 59 2.94 14.21 -14.29
C PRO A 59 4.27 14.12 -15.05
N GLY A 60 5.33 14.74 -14.51
CA GLY A 60 6.64 14.81 -15.18
C GLY A 60 7.33 13.46 -15.39
N VAL A 61 7.02 12.47 -14.54
CA VAL A 61 7.61 11.11 -14.63
C VAL A 61 6.57 10.03 -14.91
N LYS A 62 5.28 10.40 -14.99
CA LYS A 62 4.15 9.47 -15.15
C LYS A 62 4.12 8.38 -14.07
N GLU A 63 4.44 8.76 -12.83
CA GLU A 63 4.44 7.86 -11.66
C GLU A 63 3.48 8.36 -10.59
N SER A 64 3.24 7.56 -9.56
CA SER A 64 2.49 7.95 -8.36
C SER A 64 3.39 8.02 -7.12
N ARG A 65 2.96 8.76 -6.10
CA ARG A 65 3.49 8.68 -4.73
C ARG A 65 2.33 8.43 -3.78
N ILE A 66 2.54 7.50 -2.87
CA ILE A 66 1.55 7.04 -1.91
C ILE A 66 2.09 7.32 -0.52
N LEU A 67 1.30 8.03 0.27
CA LEU A 67 1.53 8.19 1.70
C LEU A 67 0.59 7.24 2.43
N LEU A 68 1.13 6.46 3.36
CA LEU A 68 0.41 5.56 4.23
C LEU A 68 0.97 5.71 5.66
N ASN A 69 0.15 5.47 6.68
CA ASN A 69 0.63 5.32 8.05
C ASN A 69 0.27 3.91 8.52
N PHE A 70 0.91 2.93 7.89
CA PHE A 70 0.61 1.52 8.05
C PHE A 70 0.73 1.10 9.51
N GLU A 71 -0.33 0.50 10.02
CA GLU A 71 -0.34 -0.25 11.26
C GLU A 71 -0.73 -1.69 10.95
N SER A 72 -0.44 -2.61 11.87
CA SER A 72 -0.61 -4.04 11.63
C SER A 72 -2.07 -4.53 11.60
N SER A 73 -3.06 -3.67 11.41
CA SER A 73 -4.48 -4.04 11.35
C SER A 73 -4.96 -4.26 9.91
N LEU A 74 -6.11 -4.92 9.76
CA LEU A 74 -6.75 -5.14 8.46
C LEU A 74 -7.17 -3.83 7.76
N ASP A 75 -7.40 -2.76 8.52
CA ASP A 75 -7.85 -1.47 7.95
C ASP A 75 -6.77 -0.80 7.07
N TRP A 76 -5.52 -1.28 7.16
CA TRP A 76 -4.36 -0.76 6.44
C TRP A 76 -3.87 -1.68 5.31
N VAL A 77 -4.64 -2.73 4.99
CA VAL A 77 -4.38 -3.70 3.91
C VAL A 77 -5.28 -3.40 2.71
#